data_AF-A0AAN7HL28-F1
#
_entry.id   AF-A0AAN7HL28-F1
#
_cell.length_a   1.000
_cell.length_b   1.000
_cell.length_c   1.000
_cell.angle_alpha   90.00
_cell.angle_beta   90.00
_cell.angle_gamma   90.00
#
_symmetry.space_group_name_H-M   'P 1'
#
loop_
_entity.id
_entity.type
_entity.pdbx_description
1 polymer ?
#
loop_
_entity_poly.entity_id
_entity_poly.type
_entity_poly.pdbx_seq_one_letter_code
_entity_poly.pdbx_strand_id
1 'polypeptide(L)'
;MWPLQVRLKAHKQWIDQRNAGLEAKLNALMRQYYEKSQAIRKCTANYEAKICRQNRVVGMTSTAAAKYHDLLEEMRPRVMVVEEAAEMLESHIISALTNSLEHLILIGDHQQLRPSTSVHELAENHALGVSLFERLVMNNFPFTRLSHQRRMRPEIRALINPIYKDPPLMDHPDVAAYPPILGMDQSLYFLAHNEDETNMSESASKVNEHEAKMAAKLAVYLILQGYQPEEITIITMYSGQKTMIKRALCEERRPDVDPGPILVSSVDGYQGEENKIVILSLVRSNAAGQIGFLKVVNRVCVSLSRAQHGFYILGNARLLCEKSDLWNEIVGNLEEQNGNMIGTKLVLKCQRHGQPTEIQWPVDFTTVEEGGCQQQCNEMLPCGHRCTLKCHPYDHSDYRCKQQCEKILNCNHQCMRRCCEACGPCIKPLSCKLPCGHTLDSECGKIRRLAASPRGERCPFCNAPLR
;
A
#
# COMPACT_ATOMS: atom_id res chain seq x y z
N MET A 1 -43.71 -16.46 64.01
CA MET A 1 -42.86 -16.01 62.88
C MET A 1 -43.78 -15.46 61.80
N TRP A 2 -43.50 -14.29 61.21
CA TRP A 2 -44.44 -13.64 60.27
C TRP A 2 -44.59 -14.45 58.96
N PRO A 3 -45.79 -14.48 58.32
CA PRO A 3 -46.01 -15.21 57.07
C PRO A 3 -45.07 -14.78 55.94
N LEU A 4 -44.63 -15.73 55.09
CA LEU A 4 -43.66 -15.49 54.02
C LEU A 4 -44.08 -14.35 53.08
N GLN A 5 -45.36 -14.28 52.71
CA GLN A 5 -45.89 -13.22 51.84
C GLN A 5 -45.75 -11.82 52.46
N VAL A 6 -45.95 -11.71 53.77
CA VAL A 6 -45.80 -10.43 54.48
C VAL A 6 -44.32 -10.02 54.53
N ARG A 7 -43.41 -10.97 54.77
CA ARG A 7 -41.96 -10.73 54.74
C ARG A 7 -41.46 -10.32 53.35
N LEU A 8 -41.94 -10.96 52.29
CA LEU A 8 -41.59 -10.61 50.90
C LEU A 8 -42.10 -9.22 50.51
N LYS A 9 -43.33 -8.87 50.90
CA LYS A 9 -43.90 -7.53 50.65
C LYS A 9 -43.11 -6.44 51.38
N ALA A 10 -42.77 -6.66 52.65
CA ALA A 10 -41.95 -5.73 53.42
C ALA A 10 -40.53 -5.59 52.85
N HIS A 11 -39.91 -6.70 52.43
CA HIS A 11 -38.59 -6.69 51.79
C HIS A 11 -38.60 -5.94 50.45
N LYS A 12 -39.63 -6.15 49.61
CA LYS A 12 -39.78 -5.41 48.35
C LYS A 12 -39.96 -3.91 48.60
N GLN A 13 -40.83 -3.53 49.54
CA GLN A 13 -41.01 -2.13 49.93
C GLN A 13 -39.72 -1.49 50.45
N TRP A 14 -38.93 -2.22 51.25
CA TRP A 14 -37.63 -1.76 51.71
C TRP A 14 -36.62 -1.59 50.56
N ILE A 15 -36.55 -2.55 49.63
CA ILE A 15 -35.71 -2.44 48.42
C ILE A 15 -36.11 -1.22 47.61
N ASP A 16 -37.39 -1.03 47.34
CA ASP A 16 -37.90 0.07 46.52
C ASP A 16 -37.59 1.43 47.18
N GLN A 17 -37.78 1.55 48.49
CA GLN A 17 -37.43 2.77 49.25
C GLN A 17 -35.91 3.04 49.26
N ARG A 18 -35.10 2.00 49.48
CA ARG A 18 -33.63 2.11 49.44
C ARG A 18 -33.15 2.52 48.05
N ASN A 19 -33.68 1.88 47.02
CA ASN A 19 -33.32 2.16 45.63
C ASN A 19 -33.75 3.57 45.23
N ALA A 20 -34.94 4.02 45.61
CA ALA A 20 -35.39 5.39 45.37
C ALA A 20 -34.46 6.44 46.03
N GLY A 21 -34.00 6.17 47.26
CA GLY A 21 -33.03 7.03 47.94
C GLY A 21 -31.66 7.06 47.24
N LEU A 22 -31.18 5.90 46.77
CA LEU A 22 -29.93 5.81 46.01
C LEU A 22 -30.05 6.47 44.63
N GLU A 23 -31.17 6.30 43.94
CA GLU A 23 -31.45 6.89 42.64
C GLU A 23 -31.55 8.42 42.74
N ALA A 24 -32.23 8.95 43.77
CA ALA A 24 -32.26 10.39 44.03
C ALA A 24 -30.86 10.96 44.28
N LYS A 25 -30.04 10.25 45.07
CA LYS A 25 -28.64 10.66 45.34
C LYS A 25 -27.77 10.58 44.08
N LEU A 26 -27.91 9.52 43.29
CA LEU A 26 -27.20 9.36 42.03
C LEU A 26 -27.58 10.47 41.04
N ASN A 27 -28.87 10.73 40.89
CA ASN A 27 -29.37 11.79 40.01
C ASN A 27 -28.87 13.18 40.45
N ALA A 28 -28.81 13.46 41.75
CA ALA A 28 -28.25 14.70 42.27
C ALA A 28 -26.75 14.83 41.96
N LEU A 29 -25.97 13.76 42.17
CA LEU A 29 -24.55 13.74 41.85
C LEU A 29 -24.29 13.84 40.34
N MET A 30 -25.10 13.19 39.52
CA MET A 30 -25.03 13.29 38.06
C MET A 30 -25.28 14.72 37.59
N ARG A 31 -26.29 15.43 38.13
CA ARG A 31 -26.52 16.84 37.82
C ARG A 31 -25.30 17.71 38.17
N GLN A 32 -24.77 17.56 39.38
CA GLN A 32 -23.57 18.29 39.80
C GLN A 32 -22.35 17.99 38.90
N TYR A 33 -22.19 16.74 38.50
CA TYR A 33 -21.15 16.35 37.55
C TYR A 33 -21.34 17.02 36.19
N TYR A 34 -22.56 16.99 35.63
CA TYR A 34 -22.84 17.61 34.33
C TYR A 34 -22.64 19.12 34.35
N GLU A 35 -23.10 19.81 35.40
CA GLU A 35 -22.89 21.25 35.58
C GLU A 35 -21.38 21.60 35.61
N LYS A 36 -20.60 20.89 36.44
CA LYS A 36 -19.14 21.11 36.52
C LYS A 36 -18.43 20.76 35.21
N SER A 37 -18.81 19.65 34.58
CA SER A 37 -18.24 19.19 33.31
C SER A 37 -18.51 20.20 32.20
N GLN A 38 -19.73 20.74 32.12
CA GLN A 38 -20.09 21.78 31.15
C GLN A 38 -19.34 23.09 31.41
N ALA A 39 -19.20 23.49 32.68
CA ALA A 39 -18.42 24.68 33.03
C ALA A 39 -16.94 24.54 32.61
N ILE A 40 -16.33 23.38 32.85
CA ILE A 40 -14.95 23.09 32.41
C ILE A 40 -14.87 23.14 30.89
N ARG A 41 -15.76 22.45 30.17
CA ARG A 41 -15.77 22.45 28.69
C ARG A 41 -15.86 23.85 28.12
N LYS A 42 -16.73 24.70 28.67
CA LYS A 42 -16.88 26.09 28.25
C LYS A 42 -15.60 26.91 28.50
N CYS A 43 -14.97 26.75 29.67
CA CYS A 43 -13.70 27.41 29.96
C CYS A 43 -12.59 26.96 29.00
N THR A 44 -12.50 25.65 28.71
CA THR A 44 -11.54 25.10 27.76
C THR A 44 -11.79 25.62 26.35
N ALA A 45 -13.02 25.56 25.86
CA ALA A 45 -13.40 26.06 24.54
C ALA A 45 -13.07 27.56 24.38
N ASN A 46 -13.33 28.38 25.41
CA ASN A 46 -12.97 29.80 25.40
C ASN A 46 -11.45 30.04 25.33
N TYR A 47 -10.67 29.24 26.05
CA TYR A 47 -9.22 29.34 26.04
C TYR A 47 -8.65 28.89 24.69
N GLU A 48 -9.09 27.74 24.18
CA GLU A 48 -8.68 27.22 22.87
C GLU A 48 -9.11 28.15 21.73
N ALA A 49 -10.32 28.69 21.77
CA ALA A 49 -10.82 29.65 20.79
C ALA A 49 -9.92 30.89 20.71
N LYS A 50 -9.39 31.38 21.84
CA LYS A 50 -8.44 32.50 21.85
C LYS A 50 -7.15 32.15 21.11
N ILE A 51 -6.64 30.93 21.27
CA ILE A 51 -5.45 30.45 20.55
C ILE A 51 -5.76 30.27 19.06
N CYS A 52 -6.89 29.63 18.73
CA CYS A 52 -7.33 29.43 17.35
C CYS A 52 -7.48 30.76 16.59
N ARG A 53 -8.05 31.80 17.23
CA ARG A 53 -8.19 33.14 16.63
C ARG A 53 -6.87 33.87 16.36
N GLN A 54 -5.77 33.46 16.99
CA GLN A 54 -4.45 34.00 16.67
C GLN A 54 -3.92 33.48 15.32
N ASN A 55 -4.53 32.42 14.78
CA ASN A 55 -4.14 31.79 13.53
C ASN A 55 -5.10 32.20 12.41
N ARG A 56 -4.56 32.35 11.20
CA ARG A 56 -5.36 32.71 10.01
C ARG A 56 -6.19 31.55 9.47
N VAL A 57 -5.71 30.32 9.67
CA VAL A 57 -6.35 29.08 9.21
C VAL A 57 -6.31 28.10 10.37
N VAL A 58 -7.43 27.44 10.61
CA VAL A 58 -7.57 26.39 11.62
C VAL A 58 -8.10 25.16 10.91
N GLY A 59 -7.29 24.10 10.86
CA GLY A 59 -7.69 22.82 10.28
C GLY A 59 -8.35 21.92 11.33
N MET A 60 -9.42 21.24 10.95
CA MET A 60 -10.07 20.24 11.79
C MET A 60 -10.71 19.14 10.93
N THR A 61 -10.74 17.92 11.45
CA THR A 61 -11.51 16.84 10.81
C THR A 61 -13.00 17.07 11.03
N SER A 62 -13.83 16.55 10.12
CA SER A 62 -15.29 16.67 10.21
C SER A 62 -15.86 16.15 11.54
N THR A 63 -15.37 15.02 12.02
CA THR A 63 -15.75 14.45 13.32
C THR A 63 -15.37 15.37 14.47
N ALA A 64 -14.20 16.02 14.40
CA ALA A 64 -13.77 16.98 15.41
C ALA A 64 -14.65 18.24 15.37
N ALA A 65 -14.99 18.74 14.18
CA ALA A 65 -15.89 19.88 14.01
C ALA A 65 -17.27 19.61 14.65
N ALA A 66 -17.85 18.43 14.40
CA ALA A 66 -19.11 18.02 15.01
C ALA A 66 -19.00 17.83 16.53
N LYS A 67 -17.89 17.26 17.01
CA LYS A 67 -17.66 16.98 18.44
C LYS A 67 -17.39 18.25 19.26
N TYR A 68 -16.64 19.20 18.71
CA TYR A 68 -16.19 20.41 19.39
C TYR A 68 -16.97 21.64 18.90
N HIS A 69 -18.29 21.49 18.77
CA HIS A 69 -19.18 22.57 18.35
C HIS A 69 -19.06 23.82 19.26
N ASP A 70 -18.91 23.63 20.58
CA ASP A 70 -18.68 24.74 21.53
C ASP A 70 -17.44 25.57 21.16
N LEU A 71 -16.36 24.92 20.72
CA LEU A 71 -15.14 25.61 20.27
C LEU A 71 -15.40 26.36 18.97
N LEU A 72 -16.15 25.80 18.03
CA LEU A 72 -16.49 26.48 16.77
C LEU A 72 -17.34 27.73 17.01
N GLU A 73 -18.39 27.63 17.84
CA GLU A 73 -19.22 28.76 18.25
C GLU A 73 -18.41 29.83 18.98
N GLU A 74 -17.52 29.42 19.89
CA GLU A 74 -16.64 30.35 20.58
C GLU A 74 -15.51 30.87 19.71
N MET A 75 -15.10 30.20 18.63
CA MET A 75 -14.10 30.70 17.67
C MET A 75 -14.71 31.76 16.75
N ARG A 76 -16.00 31.61 16.41
CA ARG A 76 -16.78 32.47 15.50
C ARG A 76 -16.18 32.63 14.10
N PRO A 77 -15.94 31.53 13.34
CA PRO A 77 -15.48 31.64 11.96
C PRO A 77 -16.54 32.32 11.08
N ARG A 78 -16.09 33.20 10.17
CA ARG A 78 -16.93 33.80 9.12
C ARG A 78 -16.95 32.98 7.83
N VAL A 79 -15.88 32.22 7.58
CA VAL A 79 -15.72 31.40 6.38
C VAL A 79 -15.33 29.98 6.79
N MET A 80 -15.95 28.99 6.16
CA MET A 80 -15.64 27.57 6.32
C MET A 80 -15.41 26.95 4.95
N VAL A 81 -14.31 26.22 4.81
CA VAL A 81 -14.00 25.42 3.63
C VAL A 81 -14.07 23.95 4.03
N VAL A 82 -14.86 23.17 3.30
CA VAL A 82 -15.00 21.73 3.50
C VAL A 82 -14.44 21.03 2.28
N GLU A 83 -13.31 20.34 2.46
CA GLU A 83 -12.69 19.48 1.46
C GLU A 83 -13.30 18.07 1.51
N GLU A 84 -13.32 17.36 0.38
CA GLU A 84 -13.98 16.05 0.22
C GLU A 84 -15.45 16.05 0.69
N ALA A 85 -16.16 17.17 0.47
CA ALA A 85 -17.54 17.36 0.92
C ALA A 85 -18.52 16.33 0.34
N ALA A 86 -18.18 15.70 -0.80
CA ALA A 86 -18.95 14.63 -1.41
C ALA A 86 -18.90 13.31 -0.61
N GLU A 87 -17.82 13.06 0.12
CA GLU A 87 -17.61 11.86 0.96
C GLU A 87 -18.07 12.07 2.42
N MET A 88 -18.50 13.29 2.77
CA MET A 88 -18.96 13.62 4.11
C MET A 88 -20.46 13.43 4.30
N LEU A 89 -20.84 12.81 5.43
CA LEU A 89 -22.24 12.76 5.84
C LEU A 89 -22.79 14.18 6.01
N GLU A 90 -23.99 14.40 5.49
CA GLU A 90 -24.68 15.68 5.61
C GLU A 90 -24.80 16.15 7.07
N SER A 91 -25.08 15.21 7.98
CA SER A 91 -25.19 15.49 9.43
C SER A 91 -23.89 16.06 10.02
N HIS A 92 -22.72 15.66 9.53
CA HIS A 92 -21.43 16.19 9.99
C HIS A 92 -21.24 17.65 9.56
N ILE A 93 -21.66 18.01 8.34
CA ILE A 93 -21.56 19.40 7.88
C ILE A 93 -22.55 20.26 8.65
N ILE A 94 -23.81 19.84 8.76
CA ILE A 94 -24.86 20.61 9.44
C ILE A 94 -24.49 20.88 10.90
N SER A 95 -23.95 19.89 11.61
CA SER A 95 -23.54 20.06 13.02
C SER A 95 -22.32 20.98 13.20
N ALA A 96 -21.53 21.24 12.15
CA ALA A 96 -20.39 22.14 12.19
C ALA A 96 -20.76 23.60 11.85
N LEU A 97 -21.96 23.87 11.34
CA LEU A 97 -22.38 25.23 11.00
C LEU A 97 -22.62 26.05 12.27
N THR A 98 -22.03 27.25 12.33
CA THR A 98 -22.18 28.18 13.46
C THR A 98 -22.98 29.41 13.07
N ASN A 99 -23.52 30.11 14.05
CA ASN A 99 -24.27 31.37 13.83
C ASN A 99 -23.42 32.51 13.26
N SER A 100 -22.08 32.41 13.36
CA SER A 100 -21.15 33.41 12.82
C SER A 100 -20.81 33.20 11.34
N LEU A 101 -21.17 32.04 10.78
CA LEU A 101 -20.74 31.65 9.45
C LEU A 101 -21.48 32.46 8.38
N GLU A 102 -20.73 33.14 7.52
CA GLU A 102 -21.25 33.96 6.43
C GLU A 102 -21.01 33.30 5.06
N HIS A 103 -19.98 32.47 4.93
CA HIS A 103 -19.63 31.80 3.68
C HIS A 103 -19.18 30.35 3.92
N LEU A 104 -19.92 29.41 3.33
CA LEU A 104 -19.59 27.99 3.29
C LEU A 104 -19.12 27.61 1.87
N ILE A 105 -17.91 27.07 1.76
CA ILE A 105 -17.33 26.60 0.51
C ILE A 105 -17.21 25.08 0.60
N LEU A 106 -17.92 24.36 -0.28
CA LEU A 106 -17.87 22.91 -0.36
C LEU A 106 -17.09 22.50 -1.60
N ILE A 107 -16.02 21.73 -1.41
CA ILE A 107 -15.17 21.19 -2.46
C ILE A 107 -15.31 19.67 -2.41
N GLY A 108 -15.68 19.05 -3.51
CA GLY A 108 -15.84 17.61 -3.59
C GLY A 108 -16.23 17.15 -4.98
N ASP A 109 -16.31 15.83 -5.13
CA ASP A 109 -16.66 15.19 -6.39
C ASP A 109 -17.75 14.13 -6.17
N HIS A 110 -18.97 14.46 -6.59
CA HIS A 110 -20.14 13.59 -6.42
C HIS A 110 -20.08 12.31 -7.29
N GLN A 111 -19.15 12.23 -8.24
CA GLN A 111 -18.90 11.02 -9.03
C GLN A 111 -17.90 10.06 -8.36
N GLN A 112 -17.18 10.50 -7.32
CA GLN A 112 -16.29 9.68 -6.48
C GLN A 112 -17.03 9.12 -5.25
N LEU A 113 -16.34 8.60 -4.23
CA LEU A 113 -17.01 7.85 -3.15
C LEU A 113 -18.01 8.71 -2.39
N ARG A 114 -19.07 8.03 -1.95
CA ARG A 114 -20.10 8.55 -1.07
C ARG A 114 -19.76 8.26 0.39
N PRO A 115 -20.37 8.99 1.33
CA PRO A 115 -20.22 8.71 2.76
C PRO A 115 -20.63 7.27 3.10
N SER A 116 -19.81 6.60 3.91
CA SER A 116 -20.13 5.27 4.42
C SER A 116 -21.08 5.34 5.61
N THR A 117 -22.22 4.65 5.51
CA THR A 117 -23.17 4.50 6.61
C THR A 117 -22.93 3.19 7.36
N SER A 118 -22.83 3.23 8.69
CA SER A 118 -22.64 2.02 9.50
C SER A 118 -23.78 1.00 9.35
N VAL A 119 -24.99 1.48 9.05
CA VAL A 119 -26.18 0.65 8.78
C VAL A 119 -26.54 0.78 7.32
N HIS A 120 -26.31 -0.28 6.54
CA HIS A 120 -26.54 -0.30 5.09
C HIS A 120 -27.98 0.03 4.70
N GLU A 121 -28.96 -0.46 5.46
CA GLU A 121 -30.38 -0.20 5.23
C GLU A 121 -30.72 1.30 5.28
N LEU A 122 -29.99 2.11 6.06
CA LEU A 122 -30.22 3.55 6.11
C LEU A 122 -29.70 4.26 4.85
N ALA A 123 -28.62 3.78 4.24
CA ALA A 123 -28.18 4.28 2.94
C ALA A 123 -29.16 3.91 1.83
N GLU A 124 -29.60 2.65 1.78
CA GLU A 124 -30.48 2.15 0.71
C GLU A 124 -31.91 2.68 0.82
N ASN A 125 -32.52 2.60 2.01
CA ASN A 125 -33.95 2.90 2.17
C ASN A 125 -34.22 4.37 2.51
N HIS A 126 -33.22 5.09 3.03
CA HIS A 126 -33.38 6.46 3.52
C HIS A 126 -32.39 7.47 2.93
N ALA A 127 -31.59 7.05 1.93
CA ALA A 127 -30.62 7.90 1.23
C ALA A 127 -29.61 8.59 2.17
N LEU A 128 -29.31 8.01 3.33
CA LEU A 128 -28.36 8.59 4.29
C LEU A 128 -26.92 8.66 3.74
N GLY A 129 -26.64 7.91 2.67
CA GLY A 129 -25.38 7.97 1.93
C GLY A 129 -25.32 9.09 0.88
N VAL A 130 -26.31 9.98 0.79
CA VAL A 130 -26.22 11.19 -0.05
C VAL A 130 -25.64 12.32 0.78
N SER A 131 -24.51 12.88 0.33
CA SER A 131 -23.87 14.03 1.00
C SER A 131 -24.65 15.32 0.77
N LEU A 132 -24.42 16.33 1.61
CA LEU A 132 -24.97 17.67 1.38
C LEU A 132 -24.53 18.22 0.01
N PHE A 133 -23.28 17.96 -0.38
CA PHE A 133 -22.73 18.36 -1.66
C PHE A 133 -23.49 17.73 -2.83
N GLU A 134 -23.65 16.40 -2.82
CA GLU A 134 -24.40 15.69 -3.85
C GLU A 134 -25.87 16.13 -3.89
N ARG A 135 -26.49 16.33 -2.72
CA ARG A 135 -27.87 16.82 -2.63
C ARG A 135 -28.04 18.21 -3.24
N LEU A 136 -27.09 19.12 -3.06
CA LEU A 136 -27.12 20.44 -3.70
C LEU A 136 -27.00 20.33 -5.22
N VAL A 137 -26.12 19.46 -5.73
CA VAL A 137 -25.97 19.19 -7.17
C VAL A 137 -27.28 18.63 -7.75
N MET A 138 -27.90 17.65 -7.09
CA MET A 138 -29.19 17.06 -7.52
C MET A 138 -30.33 18.09 -7.56
N ASN A 139 -30.26 19.13 -6.73
CA ASN A 139 -31.23 20.23 -6.70
C ASN A 139 -30.86 21.38 -7.66
N ASN A 140 -29.93 21.16 -8.60
CA ASN A 140 -29.46 22.16 -9.57
C ASN A 140 -28.88 23.42 -8.91
N PHE A 141 -28.26 23.28 -7.72
CA PHE A 141 -27.54 24.39 -7.12
C PHE A 141 -26.33 24.76 -8.00
N PRO A 142 -26.08 26.05 -8.29
CA PRO A 142 -24.95 26.44 -9.13
C PRO A 142 -23.61 25.99 -8.54
N PHE A 143 -22.80 25.31 -9.35
CA PHE A 143 -21.45 24.91 -8.98
C PHE A 143 -20.47 25.19 -10.12
N THR A 144 -19.19 25.27 -9.79
CA THR A 144 -18.11 25.37 -10.78
C THR A 144 -17.36 24.05 -10.83
N ARG A 145 -17.16 23.51 -12.03
CA ARG A 145 -16.38 22.30 -12.26
C ARG A 145 -14.99 22.66 -12.77
N LEU A 146 -13.95 22.11 -12.14
CA LEU A 146 -12.59 22.14 -12.68
C LEU A 146 -12.47 21.04 -13.74
N SER A 147 -12.19 21.42 -14.98
CA SER A 147 -12.19 20.51 -16.13
C SER A 147 -10.80 20.02 -16.55
N HIS A 148 -9.73 20.65 -16.09
CA HIS A 148 -8.35 20.32 -16.48
C HIS A 148 -7.69 19.44 -15.42
N GLN A 149 -7.27 18.24 -15.82
CA GLN A 149 -6.55 17.31 -14.96
C GLN A 149 -5.03 17.42 -15.18
N ARG A 150 -4.25 17.23 -14.11
CA ARG A 150 -2.78 17.34 -14.09
C ARG A 150 -2.10 16.10 -13.49
N ARG A 151 -2.84 15.01 -13.29
CA ARG A 151 -2.38 13.81 -12.58
C ARG A 151 -1.90 12.73 -13.53
N MET A 152 -2.77 12.33 -14.45
CA MET A 152 -2.67 11.04 -15.13
C MET A 152 -2.43 11.22 -16.63
N ARG A 153 -1.74 10.26 -17.26
CA ARG A 153 -1.57 10.23 -18.71
C ARG A 153 -2.92 10.26 -19.45
N PRO A 154 -2.98 10.79 -20.69
CA PRO A 154 -4.21 10.79 -21.50
C PRO A 154 -4.86 9.41 -21.68
N GLU A 155 -4.05 8.36 -21.88
CA GLU A 155 -4.51 6.97 -21.99
C GLU A 155 -5.17 6.46 -20.69
N ILE A 156 -4.63 6.81 -19.52
CA ILE A 156 -5.23 6.45 -18.22
C ILE A 156 -6.50 7.26 -18.00
N ARG A 157 -6.48 8.57 -18.30
CA ARG A 157 -7.66 9.45 -18.19
C ARG A 157 -8.83 8.95 -19.02
N ALA A 158 -8.55 8.40 -20.19
CA ALA A 158 -9.61 7.93 -21.07
C ALA A 158 -10.48 6.82 -20.46
N LEU A 159 -9.92 6.03 -19.52
CA LEU A 159 -10.69 5.01 -18.79
C LEU A 159 -11.82 5.60 -17.96
N ILE A 160 -11.73 6.86 -17.54
CA ILE A 160 -12.78 7.53 -16.76
C ILE A 160 -13.70 8.42 -17.62
N ASN A 161 -13.49 8.50 -18.93
CA ASN A 161 -14.38 9.21 -19.85
C ASN A 161 -15.85 8.72 -19.74
N PRO A 162 -16.14 7.41 -19.55
CA PRO A 162 -17.51 6.95 -19.37
C PRO A 162 -18.24 7.58 -18.16
N ILE A 163 -17.48 8.06 -17.17
CA ILE A 163 -17.99 8.66 -15.95
C ILE A 163 -18.06 10.18 -16.09
N TYR A 164 -17.05 10.79 -16.71
CA TYR A 164 -16.96 12.23 -16.93
C TYR A 164 -17.19 12.60 -18.39
N LYS A 165 -18.41 12.38 -18.90
CA LYS A 165 -18.75 12.62 -20.32
C LYS A 165 -19.00 14.09 -20.67
N ASP A 166 -19.76 14.81 -19.84
CA ASP A 166 -20.27 16.14 -20.19
C ASP A 166 -20.07 17.18 -19.08
N PRO A 167 -19.18 18.17 -19.26
CA PRO A 167 -18.11 18.20 -20.26
C PRO A 167 -17.04 17.12 -19.98
N PRO A 168 -16.24 16.72 -20.99
CA PRO A 168 -15.13 15.81 -20.79
C PRO A 168 -14.01 16.46 -19.97
N LEU A 169 -13.21 15.63 -19.29
CA LEU A 169 -11.96 16.09 -18.67
C LEU A 169 -10.91 16.38 -19.75
N MET A 170 -10.16 17.45 -19.55
CA MET A 170 -9.10 17.93 -20.44
C MET A 170 -7.74 17.68 -19.79
N ASP A 171 -6.77 17.22 -20.58
CA ASP A 171 -5.42 16.94 -20.08
C ASP A 171 -4.54 18.20 -20.14
N HIS A 172 -3.84 18.50 -19.04
CA HIS A 172 -2.80 19.52 -19.07
C HIS A 172 -1.56 19.01 -19.84
N PRO A 173 -0.84 19.84 -20.62
CA PRO A 173 0.30 19.39 -21.42
C PRO A 173 1.39 18.64 -20.65
N ASP A 174 1.58 18.96 -19.36
CA ASP A 174 2.57 18.32 -18.49
C ASP A 174 2.39 16.79 -18.40
N VAL A 175 1.15 16.28 -18.42
CA VAL A 175 0.90 14.83 -18.30
C VAL A 175 1.27 14.04 -19.55
N ALA A 176 1.35 14.72 -20.70
CA ALA A 176 1.81 14.13 -21.95
C ALA A 176 3.35 13.99 -21.97
N ALA A 177 4.05 14.77 -21.15
CA ALA A 177 5.51 14.78 -21.07
C ALA A 177 6.10 13.73 -20.10
N TYR A 178 5.25 12.94 -19.42
CA TYR A 178 5.74 11.92 -18.50
C TYR A 178 6.62 10.86 -19.22
N PRO A 179 7.72 10.40 -18.60
CA PRO A 179 8.62 9.43 -19.20
C PRO A 179 8.00 8.02 -19.22
N PRO A 180 8.26 7.20 -20.26
CA PRO A 180 7.81 5.81 -20.31
C PRO A 180 8.18 5.01 -19.05
N ILE A 181 7.37 4.01 -18.72
CA ILE A 181 7.66 3.16 -17.56
C ILE A 181 8.84 2.23 -17.86
N LEU A 182 9.86 2.27 -16.99
CA LEU A 182 11.07 1.46 -17.13
C LEU A 182 10.72 -0.03 -17.06
N GLY A 183 11.28 -0.82 -17.98
CA GLY A 183 11.05 -2.26 -18.05
C GLY A 183 9.70 -2.68 -18.66
N MET A 184 8.84 -1.73 -19.01
CA MET A 184 7.49 -2.01 -19.49
C MET A 184 7.35 -1.59 -20.95
N ASP A 185 6.62 -2.35 -21.75
CA ASP A 185 6.35 -1.97 -23.14
C ASP A 185 5.32 -0.83 -23.23
N GLN A 186 4.34 -0.82 -22.32
CA GLN A 186 3.25 0.16 -22.26
C GLN A 186 3.09 0.72 -20.86
N SER A 187 2.60 1.96 -20.77
CA SER A 187 2.33 2.62 -19.47
C SER A 187 0.94 2.31 -18.92
N LEU A 188 0.03 1.79 -19.75
CA LEU A 188 -1.28 1.29 -19.36
C LEU A 188 -1.45 -0.12 -19.93
N TYR A 189 -1.82 -1.09 -19.09
CA TYR A 189 -2.15 -2.44 -19.56
C TYR A 189 -3.19 -3.14 -18.68
N PHE A 190 -4.18 -3.78 -19.29
CA PHE A 190 -5.11 -4.69 -18.63
C PHE A 190 -4.69 -6.14 -18.91
N LEU A 191 -4.14 -6.81 -17.89
CA LEU A 191 -3.86 -8.24 -17.91
C LEU A 191 -5.13 -9.03 -17.57
N ALA A 192 -5.79 -9.53 -18.63
CA ALA A 192 -7.00 -10.32 -18.53
C ALA A 192 -6.69 -11.79 -18.20
N HIS A 193 -7.41 -12.35 -17.23
CA HIS A 193 -7.34 -13.78 -16.89
C HIS A 193 -8.73 -14.33 -16.55
N ASN A 194 -8.85 -15.65 -16.45
CA ASN A 194 -10.08 -16.34 -16.03
C ASN A 194 -9.91 -17.14 -14.73
N GLU A 195 -8.82 -16.94 -13.99
CA GLU A 195 -8.55 -17.63 -12.73
C GLU A 195 -9.62 -17.34 -11.68
N ASP A 196 -10.14 -18.39 -11.05
CA ASP A 196 -11.27 -18.30 -10.12
C ASP A 196 -10.93 -17.58 -8.81
N GLU A 197 -11.91 -16.84 -8.29
CA GLU A 197 -11.87 -16.28 -6.95
C GLU A 197 -12.15 -17.37 -5.88
N THR A 198 -11.63 -17.16 -4.68
CA THR A 198 -11.98 -17.96 -3.49
C THR A 198 -12.45 -17.05 -2.36
N ASN A 199 -12.98 -17.66 -1.29
CA ASN A 199 -13.33 -16.94 -0.07
C ASN A 199 -12.18 -17.06 0.93
N MET A 200 -11.86 -15.97 1.63
CA MET A 200 -10.89 -16.01 2.72
C MET A 200 -11.45 -16.86 3.87
N SER A 201 -10.65 -17.74 4.47
CA SER A 201 -11.10 -18.65 5.53
C SER A 201 -11.63 -17.92 6.78
N GLU A 202 -11.10 -16.74 7.07
CA GLU A 202 -11.41 -15.95 8.28
C GLU A 202 -12.43 -14.83 8.04
N SER A 203 -12.81 -14.54 6.79
CA SER A 203 -13.78 -13.48 6.47
C SER A 203 -14.56 -13.81 5.20
N ALA A 204 -15.81 -13.35 5.09
CA ALA A 204 -16.57 -13.48 3.84
C ALA A 204 -16.03 -12.62 2.66
N SER A 205 -14.82 -12.07 2.78
CA SER A 205 -14.17 -11.32 1.71
C SER A 205 -13.68 -12.24 0.60
N LYS A 206 -13.73 -11.72 -0.62
CA LYS A 206 -13.21 -12.36 -1.83
C LYS A 206 -11.70 -12.16 -1.96
N VAL A 207 -11.03 -13.18 -2.50
CA VAL A 207 -9.60 -13.19 -2.80
C VAL A 207 -9.32 -13.91 -4.12
N ASN A 208 -8.26 -13.53 -4.79
CA ASN A 208 -7.78 -14.15 -6.01
C ASN A 208 -6.25 -14.33 -5.90
N GLU A 209 -5.81 -15.56 -5.71
CA GLU A 209 -4.40 -15.88 -5.47
C GLU A 209 -3.52 -15.59 -6.68
N HIS A 210 -4.05 -15.82 -7.89
CA HIS A 210 -3.36 -15.50 -9.13
C HIS A 210 -3.07 -14.00 -9.21
N GLU A 211 -4.08 -13.15 -9.05
CA GLU A 211 -3.91 -11.70 -9.07
C GLU A 211 -2.96 -11.21 -7.97
N ALA A 212 -3.04 -11.78 -6.76
CA ALA A 212 -2.19 -11.37 -5.65
C ALA A 212 -0.71 -11.65 -5.92
N LYS A 213 -0.39 -12.84 -6.42
CA LYS A 213 0.98 -13.23 -6.81
C LYS A 213 1.47 -12.43 -8.01
N MET A 214 0.62 -12.20 -9.01
CA MET A 214 0.95 -11.38 -10.17
C MET A 214 1.28 -9.94 -9.77
N ALA A 215 0.43 -9.31 -8.94
CA ALA A 215 0.65 -7.95 -8.46
C ALA A 215 1.95 -7.82 -7.66
N ALA A 216 2.22 -8.78 -6.76
CA ALA A 216 3.44 -8.78 -5.95
C ALA A 216 4.70 -8.91 -6.81
N LYS A 217 4.72 -9.86 -7.76
CA LYS A 217 5.87 -10.06 -8.64
C LYS A 217 6.09 -8.91 -9.62
N LEU A 218 5.02 -8.32 -10.15
CA LEU A 218 5.11 -7.12 -10.99
C LEU A 218 5.69 -5.94 -10.19
N ALA A 219 5.23 -5.75 -8.96
CA ALA A 219 5.73 -4.68 -8.10
C ALA A 219 7.22 -4.85 -7.77
N VAL A 220 7.66 -6.08 -7.46
CA VAL A 220 9.08 -6.40 -7.23
C VAL A 220 9.90 -6.22 -8.51
N TYR A 221 9.37 -6.63 -9.67
CA TYR A 221 10.00 -6.39 -10.96
C TYR A 221 10.22 -4.89 -11.21
N LEU A 222 9.24 -4.05 -10.90
CA LEU A 222 9.37 -2.58 -11.02
C LEU A 222 10.41 -2.01 -10.07
N ILE A 223 10.53 -2.52 -8.84
CA ILE A 223 11.64 -2.14 -7.95
C ILE A 223 12.99 -2.48 -8.62
N LEU A 224 13.10 -3.68 -9.20
CA LEU A 224 14.31 -4.08 -9.93
C LEU A 224 14.58 -3.15 -11.12
N GLN A 225 13.57 -2.55 -11.75
CA GLN A 225 13.75 -1.57 -12.83
C GLN A 225 14.30 -0.21 -12.37
N GLY A 226 14.35 0.05 -11.06
CA GLY A 226 14.88 1.28 -10.48
C GLY A 226 13.84 2.16 -9.77
N TYR A 227 12.59 1.73 -9.67
CA TYR A 227 11.56 2.44 -8.91
C TYR A 227 11.74 2.24 -7.41
N GLN A 228 11.52 3.28 -6.63
CA GLN A 228 11.45 3.15 -5.18
C GLN A 228 10.13 2.48 -4.78
N PRO A 229 10.11 1.64 -3.73
CA PRO A 229 8.89 1.00 -3.25
C PRO A 229 7.72 1.98 -2.99
N GLU A 230 8.02 3.20 -2.54
CA GLU A 230 7.04 4.25 -2.25
C GLU A 230 6.40 4.84 -3.52
N GLU A 231 7.03 4.69 -4.68
CA GLU A 231 6.51 5.12 -5.99
C GLU A 231 5.49 4.14 -6.59
N ILE A 232 5.29 3.00 -5.92
CA ILE A 232 4.40 1.92 -6.34
C ILE A 232 3.29 1.74 -5.30
N THR A 233 2.06 1.60 -5.76
CA THR A 233 0.94 1.23 -4.90
C THR A 233 0.13 0.11 -5.52
N ILE A 234 -0.27 -0.86 -4.69
CA ILE A 234 -1.19 -1.91 -5.09
C ILE A 234 -2.56 -1.63 -4.48
N ILE A 235 -3.55 -1.42 -5.34
CA ILE A 235 -4.94 -1.17 -4.95
C ILE A 235 -5.75 -2.43 -5.21
N THR A 236 -6.69 -2.73 -4.32
CA THR A 236 -7.65 -3.81 -4.53
C THR A 236 -9.05 -3.42 -4.08
N MET A 237 -10.06 -4.05 -4.66
CA MET A 237 -11.45 -3.85 -4.30
C MET A 237 -11.85 -4.52 -2.97
N TYR A 238 -11.05 -5.46 -2.46
CA TYR A 238 -11.43 -6.32 -1.34
C TYR A 238 -10.37 -6.38 -0.24
N SER A 239 -10.79 -6.21 1.02
CA SER A 239 -9.88 -6.24 2.18
C SER A 239 -9.17 -7.58 2.38
N GLY A 240 -9.83 -8.70 2.06
CA GLY A 240 -9.19 -10.01 2.07
C GLY A 240 -8.03 -10.09 1.08
N GLN A 241 -8.21 -9.53 -0.12
CA GLN A 241 -7.17 -9.49 -1.15
C GLN A 241 -5.99 -8.63 -0.72
N LYS A 242 -6.24 -7.52 0.01
CA LYS A 242 -5.17 -6.68 0.57
C LYS A 242 -4.24 -7.50 1.47
N THR A 243 -4.79 -8.35 2.34
CA THR A 243 -3.99 -9.24 3.20
C THR A 243 -3.21 -10.26 2.38
N MET A 244 -3.83 -10.84 1.36
CA MET A 244 -3.19 -11.81 0.48
C MET A 244 -2.03 -11.22 -0.33
N ILE A 245 -2.21 -10.02 -0.89
CA ILE A 245 -1.16 -9.28 -1.60
C ILE A 245 0.02 -8.96 -0.66
N LYS A 246 -0.26 -8.48 0.55
CA LYS A 246 0.81 -8.21 1.54
C LYS A 246 1.61 -9.47 1.86
N ARG A 247 0.94 -10.61 2.00
CA ARG A 247 1.62 -11.90 2.19
C ARG A 247 2.48 -12.26 0.98
N ALA A 248 1.95 -12.14 -0.23
CA ALA A 248 2.70 -12.40 -1.46
C ALA A 248 3.95 -11.49 -1.58
N LEU A 249 3.84 -10.20 -1.25
CA LEU A 249 5.00 -9.30 -1.19
C LEU A 249 6.04 -9.75 -0.18
N CYS A 250 5.63 -10.18 1.02
CA CYS A 250 6.55 -10.72 2.02
C CYS A 250 7.28 -11.98 1.53
N GLU A 251 6.61 -12.84 0.75
CA GLU A 251 7.19 -14.05 0.17
C GLU A 251 8.23 -13.73 -0.94
N GLU A 252 8.11 -12.58 -1.61
CA GLU A 252 9.06 -12.10 -2.63
C GLU A 252 10.24 -11.30 -2.05
N ARG A 253 10.30 -11.10 -0.72
CA ARG A 253 11.37 -10.32 -0.09
C ARG A 253 12.73 -11.01 -0.26
N ARG A 254 13.72 -10.25 -0.73
CA ARG A 254 15.11 -10.70 -0.91
C ARG A 254 16.07 -9.81 -0.10
N PRO A 255 17.31 -10.24 0.16
CA PRO A 255 18.29 -9.40 0.88
C PRO A 255 18.58 -8.05 0.19
N ASP A 256 18.42 -8.01 -1.13
CA ASP A 256 18.68 -6.89 -2.04
C ASP A 256 17.42 -6.12 -2.46
N VAL A 257 16.23 -6.70 -2.25
CA VAL A 257 14.94 -6.07 -2.61
C VAL A 257 13.95 -6.23 -1.46
N ASP A 258 13.57 -5.10 -0.86
CA ASP A 258 12.55 -5.05 0.19
C ASP A 258 11.24 -4.44 -0.32
N PRO A 259 10.22 -5.25 -0.65
CA PRO A 259 8.90 -4.75 -1.05
C PRO A 259 8.05 -4.29 0.14
N GLY A 260 8.53 -4.40 1.39
CA GLY A 260 7.78 -4.02 2.59
C GLY A 260 7.19 -2.60 2.59
N PRO A 261 7.87 -1.57 2.08
CA PRO A 261 7.34 -0.21 2.05
C PRO A 261 6.27 0.04 0.97
N ILE A 262 6.03 -0.91 0.04
CA ILE A 262 4.98 -0.76 -0.97
C ILE A 262 3.62 -0.62 -0.27
N LEU A 263 2.90 0.45 -0.60
CA LEU A 263 1.58 0.68 -0.06
C LEU A 263 0.56 -0.27 -0.72
N VAL A 264 -0.09 -1.08 0.11
CA VAL A 264 -1.23 -1.92 -0.30
C VAL A 264 -2.49 -1.43 0.40
N SER A 265 -3.47 -0.94 -0.38
CA SER A 265 -4.71 -0.40 0.16
C SER A 265 -5.96 -0.90 -0.58
N SER A 266 -7.11 -0.76 0.09
CA SER A 266 -8.40 -0.91 -0.58
C SER A 266 -8.74 0.38 -1.30
N VAL A 267 -9.61 0.33 -2.32
CA VAL A 267 -10.10 1.54 -3.02
C VAL A 267 -10.64 2.59 -2.03
N ASP A 268 -11.50 2.16 -1.09
CA ASP A 268 -12.08 3.04 -0.08
C ASP A 268 -11.03 3.69 0.84
N GLY A 269 -9.88 3.03 1.04
CA GLY A 269 -8.80 3.53 1.90
C GLY A 269 -7.68 4.24 1.14
N TYR A 270 -7.89 4.57 -0.15
CA TYR A 270 -6.92 5.22 -1.02
C TYR A 270 -7.53 6.41 -1.78
N GLN A 271 -8.67 6.92 -1.29
CA GLN A 271 -9.24 8.16 -1.79
C GLN A 271 -8.35 9.34 -1.43
N GLY A 272 -8.32 10.37 -2.28
CA GLY A 272 -7.44 11.54 -2.14
C GLY A 272 -5.97 11.26 -2.50
N GLU A 273 -5.51 10.01 -2.35
CA GLU A 273 -4.15 9.60 -2.65
C GLU A 273 -3.91 9.38 -4.15
N GLU A 274 -2.63 9.41 -4.53
CA GLU A 274 -2.12 9.16 -5.89
C GLU A 274 -0.69 8.61 -5.84
N ASN A 275 -0.26 7.90 -6.88
CA ASN A 275 1.12 7.44 -6.99
C ASN A 275 1.60 7.36 -8.45
N LYS A 276 2.92 7.32 -8.65
CA LYS A 276 3.54 7.20 -9.98
C LYS A 276 3.06 5.94 -10.69
N ILE A 277 3.13 4.79 -10.01
CA ILE A 277 2.67 3.51 -10.55
C ILE A 277 1.61 2.90 -9.65
N VAL A 278 0.48 2.53 -10.24
CA VAL A 278 -0.58 1.80 -9.54
C VAL A 278 -0.83 0.46 -10.22
N ILE A 279 -0.88 -0.60 -9.41
CA ILE A 279 -1.32 -1.92 -9.83
C ILE A 279 -2.69 -2.18 -9.19
N LEU A 280 -3.71 -2.44 -10.01
CA LEU A 280 -5.08 -2.64 -9.56
C LEU A 280 -5.47 -4.12 -9.69
N SER A 281 -5.84 -4.76 -8.57
CA SER A 281 -6.42 -6.10 -8.53
C SER A 281 -7.95 -6.04 -8.37
N LEU A 282 -8.68 -6.51 -9.38
CA LEU A 282 -10.15 -6.49 -9.43
C LEU A 282 -10.80 -7.68 -8.70
N VAL A 283 -10.06 -8.79 -8.53
CA VAL A 283 -10.40 -10.00 -7.75
C VAL A 283 -11.50 -10.88 -8.35
N ARG A 284 -12.59 -10.26 -8.83
CA ARG A 284 -13.82 -10.99 -9.14
C ARG A 284 -13.67 -11.84 -10.39
N SER A 285 -13.88 -13.14 -10.22
CA SER A 285 -13.85 -14.14 -11.27
C SER A 285 -14.61 -15.36 -10.77
N ASN A 286 -15.84 -15.55 -11.23
CA ASN A 286 -16.70 -16.64 -10.78
C ASN A 286 -17.76 -17.01 -11.82
N ALA A 287 -18.14 -18.28 -11.86
CA ALA A 287 -19.20 -18.79 -12.74
C ALA A 287 -20.59 -18.22 -12.45
N ALA A 288 -20.82 -17.68 -11.24
CA ALA A 288 -22.10 -17.11 -10.83
C ALA A 288 -22.37 -15.71 -11.45
N GLY A 289 -21.42 -15.13 -12.17
CA GLY A 289 -21.62 -13.85 -12.83
C GLY A 289 -21.64 -12.65 -11.88
N GLN A 290 -21.11 -12.80 -10.65
CA GLN A 290 -21.21 -11.77 -9.62
C GLN A 290 -19.96 -10.89 -9.61
N ILE A 291 -20.15 -9.57 -9.78
CA ILE A 291 -19.03 -8.59 -9.80
C ILE A 291 -18.97 -7.70 -8.54
N GLY A 292 -19.97 -7.79 -7.65
CA GLY A 292 -19.96 -7.12 -6.34
C GLY A 292 -19.69 -5.62 -6.42
N PHE A 293 -18.62 -5.13 -5.79
CA PHE A 293 -18.29 -3.71 -5.73
C PHE A 293 -17.88 -3.10 -7.08
N LEU A 294 -17.53 -3.94 -8.05
CA LEU A 294 -17.19 -3.49 -9.41
C LEU A 294 -18.40 -2.97 -10.20
N LYS A 295 -19.62 -3.14 -9.68
CA LYS A 295 -20.84 -2.49 -10.22
C LYS A 295 -21.01 -1.04 -9.76
N VAL A 296 -20.29 -0.63 -8.71
CA VAL A 296 -20.46 0.69 -8.09
C VAL A 296 -19.57 1.68 -8.82
N VAL A 297 -20.19 2.54 -9.65
CA VAL A 297 -19.51 3.53 -10.51
C VAL A 297 -18.49 4.36 -9.72
N ASN A 298 -18.86 4.84 -8.53
CA ASN A 298 -18.02 5.67 -7.68
C ASN A 298 -16.69 4.98 -7.29
N ARG A 299 -16.73 3.68 -7.01
CA ARG A 299 -15.54 2.88 -6.67
C ARG A 299 -14.67 2.61 -7.88
N VAL A 300 -15.31 2.33 -9.03
CA VAL A 300 -14.60 2.19 -10.31
C VAL A 300 -13.87 3.50 -10.63
N CYS A 301 -14.55 4.65 -10.53
CA CYS A 301 -13.97 5.98 -10.73
C CYS A 301 -12.71 6.19 -9.90
N VAL A 302 -12.80 5.95 -8.57
CA VAL A 302 -11.64 6.12 -7.70
C VAL A 302 -10.53 5.17 -8.10
N SER A 303 -10.80 3.88 -8.32
CA SER A 303 -9.77 2.90 -8.64
C SER A 303 -8.99 3.18 -9.92
N LEU A 304 -9.63 3.77 -10.93
CA LEU A 304 -9.03 4.05 -12.24
C LEU A 304 -8.28 5.38 -12.30
N SER A 305 -8.40 6.24 -11.28
CA SER A 305 -7.90 7.63 -11.28
C SER A 305 -6.74 7.89 -10.32
N ARG A 306 -6.06 6.84 -9.84
CA ARG A 306 -4.98 6.95 -8.84
C ARG A 306 -3.57 6.96 -9.41
N ALA A 307 -3.39 6.45 -10.62
CA ALA A 307 -2.10 6.37 -11.29
C ALA A 307 -1.72 7.71 -11.93
N GLN A 308 -0.47 8.15 -11.78
CA GLN A 308 0.07 9.28 -12.52
C GLN A 308 0.70 8.84 -13.84
N HIS A 309 1.68 7.93 -13.77
CA HIS A 309 2.51 7.55 -14.93
C HIS A 309 2.17 6.16 -15.47
N GLY A 310 2.02 5.16 -14.60
CA GLY A 310 1.88 3.76 -14.97
C GLY A 310 0.67 3.10 -14.31
N PHE A 311 -0.16 2.40 -15.07
CA PHE A 311 -1.36 1.76 -14.56
C PHE A 311 -1.54 0.33 -15.09
N TYR A 312 -1.54 -0.65 -14.19
CA TYR A 312 -1.63 -2.06 -14.56
C TYR A 312 -2.82 -2.71 -13.87
N ILE A 313 -3.78 -3.19 -14.67
CA ILE A 313 -5.04 -3.76 -14.17
C ILE A 313 -4.98 -5.28 -14.30
N LEU A 314 -5.32 -5.99 -13.24
CA LEU A 314 -5.43 -7.44 -13.18
C LEU A 314 -6.91 -7.80 -12.94
N GLY A 315 -7.50 -8.60 -13.81
CA GLY A 315 -8.86 -9.08 -13.58
C GLY A 315 -9.48 -9.91 -14.71
N ASN A 316 -10.71 -10.35 -14.48
CA ASN A 316 -11.51 -11.05 -15.46
C ASN A 316 -12.32 -10.07 -16.33
N ALA A 317 -11.69 -9.57 -17.40
CA ALA A 317 -12.29 -8.61 -18.33
C ALA A 317 -13.60 -9.12 -18.94
N ARG A 318 -13.65 -10.41 -19.31
CA ARG A 318 -14.83 -11.03 -19.91
C ARG A 318 -16.04 -10.97 -18.98
N LEU A 319 -15.87 -11.41 -17.73
CA LEU A 319 -16.91 -11.36 -16.72
C LEU A 319 -17.40 -9.93 -16.49
N LEU A 320 -16.49 -8.96 -16.50
CA LEU A 320 -16.84 -7.55 -16.25
C LEU A 320 -17.64 -6.95 -17.41
N CYS A 321 -17.23 -7.18 -18.66
CA CYS A 321 -17.94 -6.71 -19.84
C CYS A 321 -19.34 -7.35 -19.95
N GLU A 322 -19.46 -8.64 -19.63
CA GLU A 322 -20.76 -9.34 -19.67
C GLU A 322 -21.75 -8.86 -18.60
N LYS A 323 -21.27 -8.23 -17.51
CA LYS A 323 -22.07 -7.91 -16.33
C LYS A 323 -22.19 -6.42 -16.01
N SER A 324 -21.50 -5.54 -16.74
CA SER A 324 -21.53 -4.11 -16.51
C SER A 324 -21.28 -3.32 -17.79
N ASP A 325 -22.26 -2.50 -18.18
CA ASP A 325 -22.16 -1.60 -19.33
C ASP A 325 -20.99 -0.63 -19.17
N LEU A 326 -20.73 -0.18 -17.94
CA LEU A 326 -19.59 0.69 -17.63
C LEU A 326 -18.26 -0.01 -17.96
N TRP A 327 -18.08 -1.25 -17.53
CA TRP A 327 -16.85 -1.99 -17.83
C TRP A 327 -16.74 -2.35 -19.30
N ASN A 328 -17.85 -2.64 -19.97
CA ASN A 328 -17.88 -2.84 -21.41
C ASN A 328 -17.41 -1.58 -22.17
N GLU A 329 -17.86 -0.39 -21.75
CA GLU A 329 -17.37 0.87 -22.33
C GLU A 329 -15.90 1.15 -21.99
N ILE A 330 -15.46 0.86 -20.76
CA ILE A 330 -14.04 1.02 -20.35
C ILE A 330 -13.12 0.11 -21.17
N VAL A 331 -13.49 -1.17 -21.35
CA VAL A 331 -12.71 -2.13 -22.13
C VAL A 331 -12.79 -1.81 -23.62
N GLY A 332 -13.95 -1.40 -24.13
CA GLY A 332 -14.08 -0.90 -25.50
C GLY A 332 -13.14 0.29 -25.77
N ASN A 333 -13.05 1.23 -24.83
CA ASN A 333 -12.11 2.36 -24.94
C ASN A 333 -10.64 1.90 -24.98
N LEU A 334 -10.26 0.87 -24.21
CA LEU A 334 -8.92 0.29 -24.26
C LEU A 334 -8.62 -0.30 -25.65
N GLU A 335 -9.57 -1.04 -26.22
CA GLU A 335 -9.44 -1.67 -27.53
C GLU A 335 -9.37 -0.64 -28.67
N GLU A 336 -10.19 0.41 -28.59
CA GLU A 336 -10.24 1.50 -29.59
C GLU A 336 -8.97 2.37 -29.61
N GLN A 337 -8.40 2.66 -28.43
CA GLN A 337 -7.17 3.46 -28.34
C GLN A 337 -5.98 2.74 -28.93
N ASN A 338 -5.79 1.47 -28.54
CA ASN A 338 -4.75 0.60 -29.04
C ASN A 338 -5.09 -0.83 -28.61
N GLY A 339 -5.48 -1.69 -29.54
CA GLY A 339 -5.86 -3.08 -29.27
C GLY A 339 -4.81 -3.93 -28.54
N ASN A 340 -3.59 -3.41 -28.37
CA ASN A 340 -2.54 -4.03 -27.57
C ASN A 340 -2.51 -3.57 -26.10
N MET A 341 -3.49 -2.82 -25.58
CA MET A 341 -3.55 -2.38 -24.16
C MET A 341 -4.34 -3.32 -23.25
N ILE A 342 -4.94 -4.37 -23.81
CA ILE A 342 -5.62 -5.45 -23.09
C ILE A 342 -5.22 -6.79 -23.68
N GLY A 343 -4.99 -7.79 -22.84
CA GLY A 343 -4.68 -9.13 -23.29
C GLY A 343 -4.34 -10.08 -22.16
N THR A 344 -4.06 -11.34 -22.51
CA THR A 344 -3.72 -12.38 -21.53
C THR A 344 -2.23 -12.42 -21.18
N LYS A 345 -1.40 -11.58 -21.82
CA LYS A 345 0.05 -11.57 -21.64
C LYS A 345 0.57 -10.15 -21.51
N LEU A 346 1.25 -9.84 -20.42
CA LEU A 346 1.93 -8.57 -20.19
C LEU A 346 3.31 -8.61 -20.84
N VAL A 347 3.65 -7.61 -21.66
CA VAL A 347 4.98 -7.53 -22.32
C VAL A 347 5.91 -6.63 -21.51
N LEU A 348 6.98 -7.22 -21.01
CA LEU A 348 8.10 -6.52 -20.38
C LEU A 348 9.18 -6.24 -21.44
N LYS A 349 9.89 -5.12 -21.31
CA LYS A 349 10.94 -4.72 -22.25
C LYS A 349 12.26 -4.51 -21.53
N CYS A 350 13.26 -5.34 -21.84
CA CYS A 350 14.57 -5.23 -21.20
C CYS A 350 15.20 -3.86 -21.48
N GLN A 351 15.55 -3.11 -20.43
CA GLN A 351 16.14 -1.76 -20.56
C GLN A 351 17.49 -1.75 -21.30
N ARG A 352 18.28 -2.83 -21.20
CA ARG A 352 19.61 -2.92 -21.83
C ARG A 352 19.56 -3.39 -23.29
N HIS A 353 18.76 -4.42 -23.56
CA HIS A 353 18.77 -5.11 -24.86
C HIS A 353 17.52 -4.82 -25.71
N GLY A 354 16.49 -4.18 -25.16
CA GLY A 354 15.21 -3.96 -25.83
C GLY A 354 14.40 -5.24 -26.08
N GLN A 355 14.88 -6.39 -25.63
CA GLN A 355 14.24 -7.68 -25.85
C GLN A 355 12.90 -7.76 -25.08
N PRO A 356 11.79 -8.09 -25.77
CA PRO A 356 10.51 -8.29 -25.12
C PRO A 356 10.44 -9.65 -24.42
N THR A 357 9.77 -9.68 -23.28
CA THR A 357 9.44 -10.90 -22.53
C THR A 357 7.95 -10.88 -22.21
N GLU A 358 7.23 -11.91 -22.64
CA GLU A 358 5.81 -12.08 -22.33
C GLU A 358 5.63 -12.76 -20.97
N ILE A 359 4.77 -12.20 -20.14
CA ILE A 359 4.41 -12.71 -18.81
C ILE A 359 2.91 -12.95 -18.77
N GLN A 360 2.49 -14.18 -18.52
CA GLN A 360 1.09 -14.55 -18.34
C GLN A 360 0.80 -15.01 -16.90
N TRP A 361 1.76 -15.71 -16.30
CA TRP A 361 1.64 -16.35 -15.00
C TRP A 361 2.70 -15.85 -14.02
N PRO A 362 2.46 -15.97 -12.70
CA PRO A 362 3.46 -15.58 -11.70
C PRO A 362 4.81 -16.29 -11.90
N VAL A 363 4.80 -17.53 -12.38
CA VAL A 363 6.02 -18.30 -12.63
C VAL A 363 6.87 -17.72 -13.76
N ASP A 364 6.28 -16.99 -14.71
CA ASP A 364 6.99 -16.45 -15.86
C ASP A 364 7.99 -15.36 -15.45
N PHE A 365 7.79 -14.70 -14.30
CA PHE A 365 8.76 -13.75 -13.74
C PHE A 365 10.11 -14.39 -13.39
N THR A 366 10.21 -15.72 -13.31
CA THR A 366 11.51 -16.42 -13.21
C THR A 366 12.39 -16.17 -14.45
N THR A 367 11.78 -15.85 -15.59
CA THR A 367 12.50 -15.47 -16.81
C THR A 367 13.10 -14.06 -16.77
N VAL A 368 12.71 -13.25 -15.78
CA VAL A 368 13.19 -11.88 -15.55
C VAL A 368 13.56 -11.67 -14.08
N GLU A 369 14.06 -12.72 -13.43
CA GLU A 369 14.32 -12.75 -11.98
C GLU A 369 15.26 -11.63 -11.51
N GLU A 370 16.17 -11.21 -12.38
CA GLU A 370 17.15 -10.14 -12.16
C GLU A 370 16.71 -8.78 -12.75
N GLY A 371 15.48 -8.69 -13.27
CA GLY A 371 14.91 -7.49 -13.87
C GLY A 371 15.24 -7.28 -15.35
N GLY A 372 16.20 -8.00 -15.94
CA GLY A 372 16.48 -7.97 -17.37
C GLY A 372 16.15 -9.28 -18.08
N CYS A 373 16.55 -9.40 -19.35
CA CYS A 373 16.30 -10.59 -20.17
C CYS A 373 17.20 -11.79 -19.79
N GLN A 374 16.98 -12.94 -20.42
CA GLN A 374 17.71 -14.19 -20.18
C GLN A 374 19.17 -14.23 -20.68
N GLN A 375 19.66 -13.17 -21.33
CA GLN A 375 21.05 -13.06 -21.73
C GLN A 375 21.98 -12.97 -20.50
N GLN A 376 23.21 -13.46 -20.62
CA GLN A 376 24.20 -13.31 -19.54
C GLN A 376 24.73 -11.88 -19.50
N CYS A 377 24.93 -11.34 -18.30
CA CYS A 377 25.46 -9.98 -18.13
C CYS A 377 26.92 -9.85 -18.62
N ASN A 378 27.84 -10.69 -18.12
CA ASN A 378 29.25 -10.73 -18.54
C ASN A 378 30.07 -9.43 -18.41
N GLU A 379 29.52 -8.37 -17.82
CA GLU A 379 30.24 -7.14 -17.51
C GLU A 379 31.36 -7.38 -16.49
N MET A 380 32.41 -6.57 -16.59
CA MET A 380 33.58 -6.68 -15.73
C MET A 380 33.30 -5.97 -14.41
N LEU A 381 33.34 -6.73 -13.31
CA LEU A 381 33.17 -6.24 -11.96
C LEU A 381 34.41 -5.45 -11.53
N PRO A 382 34.29 -4.55 -10.53
CA PRO A 382 35.44 -3.83 -9.96
C PRO A 382 36.57 -4.73 -9.45
N CYS A 383 36.26 -5.99 -9.13
CA CYS A 383 37.23 -6.98 -8.68
C CYS A 383 37.96 -7.72 -9.81
N GLY A 384 37.65 -7.44 -11.08
CA GLY A 384 38.24 -8.06 -12.27
C GLY A 384 37.48 -9.30 -12.79
N HIS A 385 36.56 -9.87 -12.00
CA HIS A 385 35.73 -11.00 -12.43
C HIS A 385 34.59 -10.56 -13.36
N ARG A 386 34.05 -11.50 -14.14
CA ARG A 386 32.82 -11.27 -14.93
C ARG A 386 31.57 -11.51 -14.08
N CYS A 387 30.56 -10.65 -14.24
CA CYS A 387 29.26 -10.86 -13.62
C CYS A 387 28.62 -12.16 -14.14
N THR A 388 28.19 -13.02 -13.22
CA THR A 388 27.56 -14.32 -13.53
C THR A 388 26.03 -14.27 -13.56
N LEU A 389 25.44 -13.12 -13.24
CA LEU A 389 23.99 -12.94 -13.27
C LEU A 389 23.46 -12.88 -14.71
N LYS A 390 22.14 -13.06 -14.83
CA LYS A 390 21.41 -12.69 -16.04
C LYS A 390 21.43 -11.19 -16.23
N CYS A 391 21.02 -10.71 -17.39
CA CYS A 391 20.89 -9.28 -17.64
C CYS A 391 20.04 -8.65 -16.53
N HIS A 392 20.51 -7.52 -16.00
CA HIS A 392 19.84 -6.75 -14.97
C HIS A 392 20.02 -5.25 -15.21
N PRO A 393 19.08 -4.40 -14.82
CA PRO A 393 19.18 -2.96 -15.05
C PRO A 393 20.06 -2.24 -14.00
N TYR A 394 20.21 -2.78 -12.80
CA TYR A 394 20.97 -2.17 -11.71
C TYR A 394 22.49 -2.28 -11.90
N ASP A 395 23.24 -1.41 -11.22
CA ASP A 395 24.69 -1.32 -11.31
C ASP A 395 25.42 -2.40 -10.49
N HIS A 396 26.68 -2.64 -10.85
CA HIS A 396 27.55 -3.65 -10.22
C HIS A 396 28.31 -3.13 -8.98
N SER A 397 28.06 -1.90 -8.52
CA SER A 397 28.77 -1.28 -7.38
C SER A 397 28.64 -2.10 -6.10
N ASP A 398 27.44 -2.58 -5.82
CA ASP A 398 27.10 -3.31 -4.60
C ASP A 398 27.11 -4.83 -4.80
N TYR A 399 27.42 -5.28 -6.02
CA TYR A 399 27.43 -6.69 -6.35
C TYR A 399 28.59 -7.42 -5.65
N ARG A 400 28.24 -8.33 -4.75
CA ARG A 400 29.20 -9.17 -4.03
C ARG A 400 29.59 -10.39 -4.87
N CYS A 401 30.72 -10.27 -5.58
CA CYS A 401 31.27 -11.36 -6.39
C CYS A 401 31.45 -12.67 -5.60
N LYS A 402 30.74 -13.72 -6.01
CA LYS A 402 30.78 -15.06 -5.38
C LYS A 402 31.84 -15.98 -5.96
N GLN A 403 32.56 -15.56 -7.02
CA GLN A 403 33.65 -16.34 -7.62
C GLN A 403 34.83 -16.48 -6.66
N GLN A 404 35.66 -17.51 -6.87
CA GLN A 404 36.87 -17.72 -6.10
C GLN A 404 37.87 -16.59 -6.35
N CYS A 405 38.53 -16.09 -5.30
CA CYS A 405 39.49 -15.01 -5.44
C CYS A 405 40.75 -15.46 -6.21
N GLU A 406 41.10 -14.72 -7.28
CA GLU A 406 42.29 -14.97 -8.09
C GLU A 406 43.60 -14.41 -7.48
N LYS A 407 43.54 -13.73 -6.33
CA LYS A 407 44.74 -13.16 -5.70
C LYS A 407 45.69 -14.25 -5.22
N ILE A 408 46.97 -14.10 -5.54
CA ILE A 408 48.06 -14.91 -5.01
C ILE A 408 48.50 -14.32 -3.67
N LEU A 409 48.46 -15.13 -2.61
CA LEU A 409 48.86 -14.73 -1.26
C LEU A 409 50.39 -14.74 -1.13
N ASN A 410 50.93 -14.13 -0.07
CA ASN A 410 52.38 -14.10 0.24
C ASN A 410 53.02 -15.50 0.43
N CYS A 411 52.22 -16.56 0.46
CA CYS A 411 52.66 -17.96 0.46
C CYS A 411 52.70 -18.61 -0.93
N ASN A 412 52.55 -17.82 -2.00
CA ASN A 412 52.41 -18.26 -3.38
C ASN A 412 51.22 -19.21 -3.64
N HIS A 413 50.27 -19.27 -2.71
CA HIS A 413 49.02 -19.98 -2.92
C HIS A 413 47.94 -19.01 -3.41
N GLN A 414 47.16 -19.46 -4.38
CA GLN A 414 45.92 -18.79 -4.77
C GLN A 414 44.94 -18.78 -3.60
N CYS A 415 44.28 -17.66 -3.39
CA CYS A 415 43.25 -17.53 -2.36
C CYS A 415 42.11 -18.53 -2.63
N MET A 416 41.67 -19.24 -1.58
CA MET A 416 40.55 -20.19 -1.64
C MET A 416 39.25 -19.60 -1.09
N ARG A 417 39.23 -18.28 -0.81
CA ARG A 417 38.04 -17.57 -0.33
C ARG A 417 37.27 -16.96 -1.50
N ARG A 418 36.02 -16.56 -1.25
CA ARG A 418 35.21 -15.82 -2.23
C ARG A 418 35.81 -14.44 -2.46
N CYS A 419 35.66 -13.91 -3.67
CA CYS A 419 36.22 -12.63 -4.05
C CYS A 419 35.73 -11.46 -3.18
N CYS A 420 34.46 -11.50 -2.76
CA CYS A 420 33.88 -10.51 -1.84
C CYS A 420 34.39 -10.60 -0.39
N GLU A 421 35.15 -11.64 -0.04
CA GLU A 421 35.72 -11.82 1.29
C GLU A 421 37.16 -11.31 1.34
N ALA A 422 37.55 -10.71 2.47
CA ALA A 422 38.95 -10.37 2.70
C ALA A 422 39.80 -11.66 2.70
N CYS A 423 40.84 -11.70 1.85
CA CYS A 423 41.62 -12.91 1.60
C CYS A 423 42.23 -13.52 2.88
N GLY A 424 42.65 -12.69 3.84
CA GLY A 424 43.16 -13.13 5.14
C GLY A 424 44.32 -14.15 5.07
N PRO A 425 44.56 -14.90 6.15
CA PRO A 425 45.55 -15.98 6.17
C PRO A 425 45.16 -17.13 5.22
N CYS A 426 46.15 -17.73 4.56
CA CYS A 426 45.94 -18.84 3.64
C CYS A 426 45.31 -20.05 4.34
N ILE A 427 44.18 -20.55 3.82
CA ILE A 427 43.47 -21.73 4.36
C ILE A 427 43.80 -23.03 3.61
N LYS A 428 44.74 -22.99 2.65
CA LYS A 428 45.14 -24.19 1.91
C LYS A 428 45.72 -25.22 2.89
N PRO A 429 45.23 -26.48 2.89
CA PRO A 429 45.75 -27.52 3.76
C PRO A 429 47.21 -27.82 3.42
N LEU A 430 48.03 -27.95 4.46
CA LEU A 430 49.45 -28.29 4.38
C LEU A 430 49.81 -29.24 5.52
N SER A 431 50.76 -30.13 5.24
CA SER A 431 51.39 -31.01 6.21
C SER A 431 52.82 -30.54 6.45
N CYS A 432 53.21 -30.29 7.70
CA CYS A 432 54.59 -29.95 8.04
C CYS A 432 55.16 -30.90 9.10
N LYS A 433 56.44 -31.25 9.00
CA LYS A 433 57.14 -31.99 10.05
C LYS A 433 57.64 -31.03 11.12
N LEU A 434 57.27 -31.29 12.37
CA LEU A 434 57.73 -30.56 13.54
C LEU A 434 59.13 -31.05 13.96
N PRO A 435 59.91 -30.25 14.71
CA PRO A 435 61.26 -30.64 15.17
C PRO A 435 61.30 -31.97 15.97
N CYS A 436 60.20 -32.32 16.65
CA CYS A 436 60.05 -33.56 17.40
C CYS A 436 59.72 -34.80 16.53
N GLY A 437 59.67 -34.65 15.21
CA GLY A 437 59.41 -35.74 14.24
C GLY A 437 57.94 -35.98 13.89
N HIS A 438 56.99 -35.38 14.61
CA HIS A 438 55.56 -35.49 14.31
C HIS A 438 55.15 -34.64 13.09
N THR A 439 54.15 -35.11 12.32
CA THR A 439 53.54 -34.35 11.23
C THR A 439 52.32 -33.57 11.75
N LEU A 440 52.26 -32.28 11.45
CA LEU A 440 51.12 -31.41 11.74
C LEU A 440 50.39 -31.09 10.45
N ASP A 441 49.13 -31.50 10.36
CA ASP A 441 48.21 -31.13 9.28
C ASP A 441 47.40 -29.91 9.72
N SER A 442 47.59 -28.79 9.01
CA SER A 442 46.86 -27.56 9.32
C SER A 442 46.79 -26.63 8.11
N GLU A 443 46.12 -25.50 8.27
CA GLU A 443 46.07 -24.45 7.26
C GLU A 443 47.44 -23.79 7.10
N CYS A 444 47.84 -23.50 5.87
CA CYS A 444 49.10 -22.84 5.54
C CYS A 444 49.36 -21.56 6.35
N GLY A 445 48.33 -20.74 6.55
CA GLY A 445 48.39 -19.51 7.33
C GLY A 445 48.63 -19.75 8.82
N LYS A 446 48.16 -20.86 9.39
CA LYS A 446 48.43 -21.27 10.78
C LYS A 446 49.86 -21.78 10.91
N ILE A 447 50.28 -22.66 10.02
CA ILE A 447 51.65 -23.21 9.99
C ILE A 447 52.70 -22.09 9.85
N ARG A 448 52.47 -21.13 8.95
CA ARG A 448 53.38 -19.99 8.79
C ARG A 448 53.43 -19.07 10.02
N ARG A 449 52.30 -18.90 10.73
CA ARG A 449 52.28 -18.12 11.98
C ARG A 449 53.06 -18.81 13.09
N LEU A 450 52.86 -20.13 13.24
CA LEU A 450 53.62 -21.01 14.13
C LEU A 450 55.13 -20.91 13.83
N ALA A 451 55.51 -20.97 12.55
CA ALA A 451 56.91 -20.86 12.13
C ALA A 451 57.53 -19.48 12.38
N ALA A 452 56.76 -18.40 12.22
CA ALA A 452 57.26 -17.04 12.39
C ALA A 452 57.43 -16.62 13.87
N SER A 453 56.64 -17.19 14.78
CA SER A 453 56.70 -16.85 16.21
C SER A 453 56.48 -18.07 17.13
N PRO A 454 57.43 -19.02 17.19
CA PRO A 454 57.27 -20.28 17.95
C PRO A 454 57.38 -20.13 19.49
N ARG A 455 57.49 -18.89 20.02
CA ARG A 455 57.68 -18.65 21.46
C ARG A 455 56.43 -19.04 22.26
N GLY A 456 56.50 -20.12 23.03
CA GLY A 456 55.42 -20.59 23.91
C GLY A 456 54.52 -21.66 23.29
N GLU A 457 54.69 -21.95 22.00
CA GLU A 457 53.93 -22.97 21.28
C GLU A 457 54.56 -24.37 21.50
N ARG A 458 53.71 -25.38 21.68
CA ARG A 458 54.12 -26.78 21.95
C ARG A 458 53.51 -27.73 20.93
N CYS A 459 54.19 -28.83 20.64
CA CYS A 459 53.66 -29.89 19.80
C CYS A 459 52.36 -30.45 20.40
N PRO A 460 51.24 -30.51 19.64
CA PRO A 460 49.98 -31.03 20.15
C PRO A 460 50.00 -32.52 20.48
N PHE A 461 50.98 -33.28 19.94
CA PHE A 461 51.08 -34.73 20.14
C PHE A 461 51.99 -35.13 21.31
N CYS A 462 53.10 -34.41 21.54
CA CYS A 462 54.09 -34.78 22.57
C CYS A 462 54.46 -33.64 23.53
N ASN A 463 53.82 -32.48 23.39
CA ASN A 463 54.01 -31.30 24.24
C ASN A 463 55.46 -30.74 24.30
N ALA A 464 56.32 -31.17 23.39
CA ALA A 464 57.68 -30.64 23.21
C ALA A 464 57.63 -29.21 22.65
N PRO A 465 58.51 -28.30 23.09
CA PRO A 465 58.58 -26.94 22.56
C PRO A 465 58.92 -26.95 21.06
N LEU A 466 58.29 -26.06 20.28
CA LEU A 466 58.48 -25.97 18.83
C LEU A 466 59.74 -25.16 18.41
N ARG A 467 60.66 -24.91 19.35
CA ARG A 467 61.88 -24.12 19.14
C ARG A 467 63.08 -24.97 18.77
#